data_AF-A0A519MLQ9-F1
#
_entry.id   AF-A0A519MLQ9-F1
#
_cell.length_a   1.000
_cell.length_b   1.000
_cell.length_c   1.000
_cell.angle_alpha   90.00
_cell.angle_beta   90.00
_cell.angle_gamma   90.00
#
_symmetry.space_group_name_H-M   'P 1'
#
loop_
_entity.id
_entity.type
_entity.pdbx_description
1 polymer ?
#
loop_
_entity_poly.entity_id
_entity_poly.type
_entity_poly.pdbx_seq_one_letter_code
_entity_poly.pdbx_strand_id
1 'polypeptide(L)'
;MTLIVAWVGVDNKKSGKSIASLYFASDSRYSWGSGDSYNYGIKVFGSSKYPEIFCFCGDVLFPSIVFAQLMPQIDSGLLLNEGDTAELKNRKIFDYIKTSFAHYPKSSLAGIFIILHGTRVGNEFKLYKISSNKKWELTEESIDLPTESTKVFSGGSGKVEFDGNWSHWDNVRHNNYRTSRAVYHCLEDTLKKIKDPSTGGMPQIVGLYRIGSSRLFGIIHESKRFIYGKQVAEDATVQNLEWRNENFERVNPETLKIFEGAQRQPS
;
A
#
# COMPACT_ATOMS: atom_id res chain seq x y z
N MET A 1 -7.21 7.78 11.29
CA MET A 1 -5.82 8.04 11.71
C MET A 1 -4.98 6.81 11.35
N THR A 2 -3.80 6.95 10.73
CA THR A 2 -3.06 5.90 9.98
C THR A 2 -1.77 6.50 9.38
N LEU A 3 -0.83 5.68 8.92
CA LEU A 3 0.17 6.02 7.89
C LEU A 3 -0.07 5.18 6.63
N ILE A 4 -0.26 5.82 5.48
CA ILE A 4 -0.13 5.17 4.16
C ILE A 4 1.05 5.76 3.40
N VAL A 5 1.75 4.90 2.66
CA VAL A 5 2.88 5.28 1.82
C VAL A 5 2.76 4.58 0.47
N ALA A 6 2.98 5.32 -0.62
CA ALA A 6 3.09 4.77 -1.96
C ALA A 6 4.45 5.10 -2.55
N TRP A 7 5.02 4.16 -3.30
CA TRP A 7 6.29 4.37 -4.00
C TRP A 7 6.40 3.53 -5.26
N VAL A 8 7.28 3.97 -6.16
CA VAL A 8 7.63 3.24 -7.37
C VAL A 8 9.02 2.64 -7.26
N GLY A 9 9.20 1.49 -7.89
CA GLY A 9 10.50 0.92 -8.21
C GLY A 9 10.77 1.07 -9.69
N VAL A 10 11.97 1.50 -10.05
CA VAL A 10 12.40 1.75 -11.42
C VAL A 10 13.66 0.96 -11.71
N ASP A 11 13.64 0.24 -12.84
CA ASP A 11 14.82 -0.47 -13.35
C ASP A 11 15.42 0.28 -14.53
N ASN A 12 16.73 0.14 -14.70
CA ASN A 12 17.40 0.50 -15.95
C ASN A 12 17.19 -0.62 -16.98
N LYS A 13 16.46 -0.34 -18.07
CA LYS A 13 16.39 -1.22 -19.24
C LYS A 13 17.30 -0.71 -20.36
N LYS A 14 17.54 -1.57 -21.36
CA LYS A 14 18.23 -1.17 -22.61
C LYS A 14 17.58 0.04 -23.29
N SER A 15 16.26 0.18 -23.18
CA SER A 15 15.47 1.29 -23.74
C SER A 15 15.34 2.50 -22.80
N GLY A 16 16.07 2.54 -21.67
CA GLY A 16 15.99 3.59 -20.66
C GLY A 16 15.33 3.13 -19.35
N LYS A 17 15.20 4.09 -18.41
CA LYS A 17 14.55 3.86 -17.11
C LYS A 17 13.06 3.59 -17.30
N SER A 18 12.53 2.59 -16.61
CA SER A 18 11.11 2.23 -16.67
C SER A 18 10.62 1.73 -15.32
N ILE A 19 9.42 2.14 -14.92
CA ILE A 19 8.77 1.64 -13.71
C ILE A 19 8.63 0.12 -13.80
N ALA A 20 9.06 -0.55 -12.75
CA ALA A 20 9.05 -1.99 -12.56
C ALA A 20 7.94 -2.44 -11.64
N SER A 21 7.62 -1.58 -10.67
CA SER A 21 6.68 -1.88 -9.63
C SER A 21 6.07 -0.62 -9.03
N LEU A 22 4.83 -0.73 -8.59
CA LEU A 22 4.14 0.24 -7.75
C LEU A 22 3.73 -0.48 -6.46
N TYR A 23 4.01 0.12 -5.30
CA TYR A 23 3.67 -0.46 -4.01
C TYR A 23 2.85 0.51 -3.17
N PHE A 24 1.92 -0.03 -2.40
CA PHE A 24 1.28 0.64 -1.29
C PHE A 24 1.60 -0.10 0.00
N ALA A 25 1.91 0.67 1.05
CA ALA A 25 2.05 0.14 2.39
C ALA A 25 1.30 0.99 3.41
N SER A 26 0.97 0.34 4.52
CA SER A 26 0.35 0.99 5.67
C SER A 26 0.75 0.32 6.97
N ASP A 27 0.55 1.02 8.08
CA ASP A 27 0.55 0.43 9.41
C ASP A 27 -0.75 -0.37 9.66
N SER A 28 -0.77 -1.23 10.67
CA SER A 28 -1.92 -2.11 10.96
C SER A 28 -2.80 -1.64 12.12
N ARG A 29 -2.54 -0.47 12.70
CA ARG A 29 -3.27 0.04 13.87
C ARG A 29 -4.56 0.76 13.49
N TYR A 30 -5.67 0.38 14.12
CA TYR A 30 -6.80 1.28 14.33
C TYR A 30 -6.76 1.81 15.76
N SER A 31 -7.20 3.05 15.94
CA SER A 31 -7.28 3.70 17.24
C SER A 31 -8.64 4.38 17.39
N TRP A 32 -9.04 4.53 18.65
CA TRP A 32 -10.23 5.27 19.05
C TRP A 32 -9.83 6.37 20.02
N GLY A 33 -10.64 7.42 20.12
CA GLY A 33 -10.36 8.58 20.96
C GLY A 33 -10.23 8.28 22.47
N SER A 34 -10.59 7.07 22.91
CA SER A 34 -10.42 6.57 24.28
C SER A 34 -8.99 6.15 24.63
N GLY A 35 -8.07 6.12 23.65
CA GLY A 35 -6.71 5.57 23.83
C GLY A 35 -6.62 4.07 23.50
N ASP A 36 -7.75 3.43 23.20
CA ASP A 36 -7.79 2.04 22.75
C ASP A 36 -7.19 1.91 21.34
N SER A 37 -6.53 0.78 21.09
CA SER A 37 -5.96 0.46 19.78
C SER A 37 -6.06 -1.01 19.43
N TYR A 38 -6.10 -1.29 18.13
CA TYR A 38 -6.15 -2.63 17.56
C TYR A 38 -5.15 -2.75 16.41
N ASN A 39 -4.11 -3.57 16.57
CA ASN A 39 -2.97 -3.65 15.65
C ASN A 39 -3.16 -4.66 14.49
N TYR A 40 -4.37 -5.12 14.20
CA TYR A 40 -4.64 -6.07 13.11
C TYR A 40 -5.68 -5.54 12.11
N GLY A 41 -5.82 -4.21 11.98
CA GLY A 41 -6.71 -3.58 11.02
C GLY A 41 -6.14 -3.60 9.60
N ILE A 42 -6.96 -3.86 8.58
CA ILE A 42 -6.52 -3.99 7.18
C ILE A 42 -6.69 -2.66 6.44
N LYS A 43 -5.61 -2.14 5.84
CA LYS A 43 -5.64 -0.83 5.16
C LYS A 43 -5.12 -0.88 3.73
N VAL A 44 -4.68 -2.05 3.27
CA VAL A 44 -4.21 -2.31 1.92
C VAL A 44 -5.01 -3.45 1.30
N PHE A 45 -5.32 -3.33 0.01
CA PHE A 45 -6.16 -4.28 -0.73
C PHE A 45 -5.59 -4.49 -2.13
N GLY A 46 -5.89 -5.64 -2.70
CA GLY A 46 -5.43 -6.01 -4.03
C GLY A 46 -6.41 -6.95 -4.70
N SER A 47 -6.70 -6.70 -5.97
CA SER A 47 -7.49 -7.62 -6.79
C SER A 47 -6.68 -8.88 -7.09
N SER A 48 -7.30 -10.04 -6.90
CA SER A 48 -6.67 -11.33 -7.21
C SER A 48 -6.60 -11.60 -8.72
N LYS A 49 -7.49 -10.97 -9.52
CA LYS A 49 -7.62 -11.18 -10.96
C LYS A 49 -7.08 -10.03 -11.82
N TYR A 50 -7.19 -8.79 -11.36
CA TYR A 50 -6.79 -7.59 -12.09
C TYR A 50 -5.58 -6.92 -11.42
N PRO A 51 -4.77 -6.14 -12.17
CA PRO A 51 -3.64 -5.42 -11.62
C PRO A 51 -4.11 -4.13 -10.91
N GLU A 52 -4.93 -4.28 -9.89
CA GLU A 52 -5.51 -3.19 -9.10
C GLU A 52 -5.09 -3.33 -7.63
N ILE A 53 -4.53 -2.26 -7.06
CA ILE A 53 -4.21 -2.14 -5.64
C ILE A 53 -4.86 -0.91 -5.03
N PHE A 54 -5.20 -1.00 -3.75
CA PHE A 54 -5.81 0.08 -3.00
C PHE A 54 -5.20 0.21 -1.61
N CYS A 55 -5.20 1.42 -1.07
CA CYS A 55 -5.03 1.61 0.36
C CYS A 55 -5.80 2.85 0.82
N PHE A 56 -6.03 2.98 2.12
CA PHE A 56 -6.72 4.14 2.66
C PHE A 56 -6.16 4.63 3.99
N CYS A 57 -6.42 5.90 4.29
CA CYS A 57 -6.20 6.50 5.61
C CYS A 57 -7.33 7.48 5.94
N GLY A 58 -7.54 7.77 7.23
CA GLY A 58 -8.58 8.70 7.69
C GLY A 58 -9.71 7.95 8.40
N ASP A 59 -10.95 8.16 7.97
CA ASP A 59 -12.09 7.30 8.35
C ASP A 59 -11.81 5.83 7.99
N VAL A 60 -12.18 4.92 8.88
CA VAL A 60 -11.93 3.48 8.72
C VAL A 60 -13.16 2.76 8.18
N LEU A 61 -14.34 3.11 8.68
CA LEU A 61 -15.53 2.30 8.49
C LEU A 61 -16.01 2.35 7.05
N PHE A 62 -16.11 3.53 6.44
CA PHE A 62 -16.57 3.64 5.06
C PHE A 62 -15.61 2.97 4.06
N PRO A 63 -14.29 3.27 4.04
CA PRO A 63 -13.35 2.60 3.14
C PRO A 63 -13.34 1.08 3.31
N SER A 64 -13.42 0.58 4.55
CA SER A 64 -13.43 -0.87 4.81
C SER A 64 -14.67 -1.55 4.21
N ILE A 65 -15.85 -0.95 4.39
CA ILE A 65 -17.11 -1.48 3.84
C ILE A 65 -17.08 -1.44 2.31
N VAL A 66 -16.73 -0.29 1.72
CA VAL A 66 -16.76 -0.15 0.26
C VAL A 66 -15.74 -1.07 -0.41
N PHE A 67 -14.57 -1.30 0.18
CA PHE A 67 -13.61 -2.28 -0.35
C PHE A 67 -14.07 -3.72 -0.22
N ALA A 68 -14.74 -4.08 0.88
CA ALA A 68 -15.32 -5.42 1.04
C ALA A 68 -16.37 -5.73 -0.05
N GLN A 69 -17.04 -4.70 -0.59
CA GLN A 69 -17.98 -4.84 -1.71
C GLN A 69 -17.31 -4.70 -3.08
N LEU A 70 -16.35 -3.78 -3.22
CA LEU A 70 -15.65 -3.48 -4.47
C LEU A 70 -14.77 -4.64 -4.92
N MET A 71 -14.04 -5.29 -4.01
CA MET A 71 -13.08 -6.35 -4.38
C MET A 71 -13.76 -7.54 -5.08
N PRO A 72 -14.87 -8.11 -4.56
CA PRO A 72 -15.61 -9.15 -5.29
C PRO A 72 -16.15 -8.72 -6.65
N GLN A 73 -16.57 -7.46 -6.81
CA GLN A 73 -17.07 -6.93 -8.10
C GLN A 73 -15.94 -6.82 -9.14
N ILE A 74 -14.74 -6.44 -8.71
CA ILE A 74 -13.55 -6.46 -9.56
C ILE A 74 -13.17 -7.90 -9.88
N ASP A 75 -13.00 -8.76 -8.88
CA ASP A 75 -12.47 -10.13 -9.07
C ASP A 75 -13.41 -11.06 -9.86
N SER A 76 -14.73 -10.82 -9.80
CA SER A 76 -15.71 -11.51 -10.65
C SER A 76 -15.75 -10.99 -12.10
N GLY A 77 -15.07 -9.89 -12.41
CA GLY A 77 -15.12 -9.24 -13.72
C GLY A 77 -16.43 -8.51 -14.01
N LEU A 78 -17.22 -8.19 -12.96
CA LEU A 78 -18.47 -7.45 -13.10
C LEU A 78 -18.22 -5.94 -13.28
N LEU A 79 -17.15 -5.42 -12.66
CA LEU A 79 -16.82 -3.99 -12.75
C LEU A 79 -15.82 -3.68 -13.86
N LEU A 80 -14.73 -4.45 -13.97
CA LEU A 80 -13.61 -4.17 -14.86
C LEU A 80 -13.46 -5.20 -15.97
N ASN A 81 -13.05 -4.75 -17.14
CA ASN A 81 -12.76 -5.59 -18.31
C ASN A 81 -11.28 -5.50 -18.68
N GLU A 82 -10.75 -6.56 -19.32
CA GLU A 82 -9.33 -6.60 -19.74
C GLU A 82 -8.95 -5.48 -20.73
N GLY A 83 -9.91 -5.04 -21.56
CA GLY A 83 -9.72 -3.95 -22.52
C GLY A 83 -9.90 -2.54 -21.97
N ASP A 84 -10.23 -2.37 -20.68
CA ASP A 84 -10.41 -1.04 -20.10
C ASP A 84 -9.07 -0.28 -19.99
N THR A 85 -9.05 0.99 -20.41
CA THR A 85 -7.91 1.88 -20.15
C THR A 85 -7.79 2.20 -18.67
N ALA A 86 -6.63 2.69 -18.22
CA ALA A 86 -6.41 3.03 -16.82
C ALA A 86 -7.42 4.11 -16.33
N GLU A 87 -7.71 5.09 -17.17
CA GLU A 87 -8.67 6.16 -16.90
C GLU A 87 -10.09 5.62 -16.81
N LEU A 88 -10.45 4.67 -17.69
CA LEU A 88 -11.76 4.02 -17.66
C LEU A 88 -11.94 3.18 -16.40
N LYS A 89 -10.93 2.39 -16.03
CA LYS A 89 -10.92 1.62 -14.78
C LYS A 89 -11.09 2.53 -13.58
N ASN A 90 -10.29 3.60 -13.50
CA ASN A 90 -10.38 4.57 -12.41
C ASN A 90 -11.77 5.20 -12.33
N ARG A 91 -12.33 5.66 -13.46
CA ARG A 91 -13.67 6.24 -13.50
C ARG A 91 -14.73 5.29 -12.97
N LYS A 92 -14.74 4.02 -13.39
CA LYS A 92 -15.69 3.01 -12.89
C LYS A 92 -15.56 2.78 -11.38
N ILE A 93 -14.33 2.70 -10.88
CA ILE A 93 -14.05 2.55 -9.45
C ILE A 93 -14.48 3.79 -8.67
N PHE A 94 -14.17 4.99 -9.16
CA PHE A 94 -14.56 6.25 -8.54
C PHE A 94 -16.08 6.39 -8.52
N ASP A 95 -16.79 6.09 -9.62
CA ASP A 95 -18.25 6.12 -9.70
C ASP A 95 -18.90 5.14 -8.71
N TYR A 96 -18.31 3.95 -8.55
CA TYR A 96 -18.74 2.96 -7.56
C TYR A 96 -18.58 3.52 -6.13
N ILE A 97 -17.39 4.00 -5.78
CA ILE A 97 -17.11 4.57 -4.45
C ILE A 97 -17.99 5.79 -4.18
N LYS A 98 -18.18 6.66 -5.18
CA LYS A 98 -18.98 7.88 -5.10
C LYS A 98 -20.46 7.55 -4.87
N THR A 99 -21.01 6.58 -5.60
CA THR A 99 -22.40 6.14 -5.40
C THR A 99 -22.60 5.51 -4.03
N SER A 100 -21.68 4.65 -3.59
CA SER A 100 -21.72 4.07 -2.24
C SER A 100 -21.59 5.14 -1.16
N PHE A 101 -20.71 6.12 -1.36
CA PHE A 101 -20.54 7.22 -0.42
C PHE A 101 -21.78 8.08 -0.34
N ALA A 102 -22.44 8.41 -1.46
CA ALA A 102 -23.66 9.23 -1.48
C ALA A 102 -24.77 8.67 -0.58
N HIS A 103 -24.86 7.35 -0.45
CA HIS A 103 -25.84 6.66 0.39
C HIS A 103 -25.34 6.34 1.82
N TYR A 104 -24.07 6.64 2.13
CA TYR A 104 -23.50 6.40 3.45
C TYR A 104 -23.94 7.48 4.44
N PRO A 105 -24.39 7.12 5.67
CA PRO A 105 -24.80 8.09 6.69
C PRO A 105 -23.61 8.96 7.13
N LYS A 106 -23.60 10.23 6.71
CA LYS A 106 -22.47 11.15 6.95
C LYS A 106 -22.22 11.43 8.44
N SER A 107 -23.27 11.37 9.26
CA SER A 107 -23.17 11.49 10.72
C SER A 107 -22.38 10.35 11.37
N SER A 108 -22.18 9.23 10.67
CA SER A 108 -21.39 8.08 11.14
C SER A 108 -19.92 8.12 10.71
N LEU A 109 -19.48 9.17 10.00
CA LEU A 109 -18.08 9.32 9.61
C LEU A 109 -17.26 9.85 10.80
N ALA A 110 -16.14 9.19 11.07
CA ALA A 110 -15.19 9.63 12.09
C ALA A 110 -14.31 10.79 11.59
N GLY A 111 -14.27 11.04 10.28
CA GLY A 111 -13.53 12.15 9.69
C GLY A 111 -13.42 12.06 8.18
N ILE A 112 -12.54 12.89 7.60
CA ILE A 112 -12.19 12.79 6.19
C ILE A 112 -11.31 11.55 5.93
N PHE A 113 -11.30 11.06 4.71
CA PHE A 113 -10.45 9.97 4.27
C PHE A 113 -9.80 10.23 2.91
N ILE A 114 -8.73 9.49 2.67
CA ILE A 114 -8.04 9.39 1.39
C ILE A 114 -8.00 7.92 1.01
N ILE A 115 -8.30 7.64 -0.24
CA ILE A 115 -8.12 6.35 -0.90
C ILE A 115 -7.10 6.52 -2.02
N LEU A 116 -6.12 5.63 -2.09
CA LEU A 116 -5.28 5.49 -3.27
C LEU A 116 -5.76 4.31 -4.12
N HIS A 117 -5.71 4.50 -5.43
CA HIS A 117 -5.97 3.48 -6.43
C HIS A 117 -4.76 3.41 -7.36
N GLY A 118 -4.06 2.28 -7.34
CA GLY A 118 -2.96 1.98 -8.25
C GLY A 118 -3.39 0.94 -9.27
N THR A 119 -3.15 1.20 -10.55
CA THR A 119 -3.50 0.29 -11.64
C THR A 119 -2.35 0.12 -12.63
N ARG A 120 -2.40 -0.95 -13.41
CA ARG A 120 -1.52 -1.15 -14.57
C ARG A 120 -2.30 -1.57 -15.80
N VAL A 121 -1.98 -0.97 -16.94
CA VAL A 121 -2.43 -1.40 -18.27
C VAL A 121 -1.20 -1.64 -19.14
N GLY A 122 -1.03 -2.87 -19.63
CA GLY A 122 0.23 -3.28 -20.27
C GLY A 122 1.41 -3.10 -19.32
N ASN A 123 2.39 -2.26 -19.68
CA ASN A 123 3.55 -1.93 -18.84
C ASN A 123 3.45 -0.57 -18.14
N GLU A 124 2.34 0.15 -18.31
CA GLU A 124 2.15 1.48 -17.78
C GLU A 124 1.39 1.44 -16.45
N PHE A 125 1.97 2.05 -15.43
CA PHE A 125 1.38 2.18 -14.10
C PHE A 125 0.73 3.56 -13.97
N LYS A 126 -0.45 3.61 -13.36
CA LYS A 126 -1.11 4.87 -12.99
C LYS A 126 -1.48 4.85 -11.52
N LEU A 127 -1.48 6.03 -10.91
CA LEU A 127 -1.86 6.25 -9.52
C LEU A 127 -2.91 7.35 -9.47
N TYR A 128 -4.01 7.07 -8.77
CA TYR A 128 -5.09 8.00 -8.53
C TYR A 128 -5.31 8.16 -7.03
N LYS A 129 -5.74 9.35 -6.62
CA LYS A 129 -6.08 9.69 -5.25
C LYS A 129 -7.51 10.18 -5.20
N ILE A 130 -8.33 9.54 -4.37
CA ILE A 130 -9.69 9.96 -4.04
C ILE A 130 -9.67 10.57 -2.64
N SER A 131 -10.17 11.78 -2.49
CA SER A 131 -10.19 12.49 -1.20
C SER A 131 -11.62 12.90 -0.84
N SER A 132 -12.01 12.69 0.41
CA SER A 132 -13.22 13.31 0.95
C SER A 132 -12.89 14.66 1.59
N ASN A 133 -13.81 15.62 1.51
CA ASN A 133 -13.65 16.92 2.16
C ASN A 133 -14.63 17.09 3.34
N LYS A 134 -14.52 18.21 4.06
CA LYS A 134 -15.40 18.55 5.20
C LYS A 134 -16.86 18.82 4.80
N LYS A 135 -17.15 18.99 3.51
CA LYS A 135 -18.50 19.09 2.94
C LYS A 135 -19.05 17.72 2.51
N TRP A 136 -18.31 16.64 2.78
CA TRP A 136 -18.66 15.28 2.38
C TRP A 136 -18.81 15.08 0.86
N GLU A 137 -18.01 15.82 0.10
CA GLU A 137 -17.85 15.62 -1.34
C GLU A 137 -16.58 14.79 -1.59
N LEU A 138 -16.57 14.02 -2.67
CA LEU A 138 -15.39 13.30 -3.13
C LEU A 138 -14.78 14.01 -4.34
N THR A 139 -13.46 14.15 -4.31
CA THR A 139 -12.66 14.58 -5.45
C THR A 139 -11.68 13.47 -5.84
N GLU A 140 -11.31 13.42 -7.12
CA GLU A 140 -10.27 12.54 -7.62
C GLU A 140 -9.20 13.33 -8.38
N GLU A 141 -7.95 12.86 -8.33
CA GLU A 141 -6.85 13.38 -9.12
C GLU A 141 -5.84 12.27 -9.46
N SER A 142 -5.15 12.41 -10.59
CA SER A 142 -4.01 11.56 -10.94
C SER A 142 -2.74 12.06 -10.25
N ILE A 143 -1.91 11.12 -9.79
CA ILE A 143 -0.56 11.42 -9.29
C ILE A 143 0.45 10.94 -10.32
N ASP A 144 1.28 11.86 -10.79
CA ASP A 144 2.35 11.54 -11.73
C ASP A 144 3.41 10.64 -11.08
N LEU A 145 3.79 9.58 -11.81
CA LEU A 145 4.81 8.63 -11.36
C LEU A 145 6.16 8.99 -11.98
N PRO A 146 7.20 9.21 -11.17
CA PRO A 146 8.52 9.57 -11.67
C PRO A 146 9.23 8.39 -12.33
N THR A 147 10.22 8.69 -13.16
CA THR A 147 11.11 7.70 -13.79
C THR A 147 12.32 7.35 -12.91
N GLU A 148 12.19 7.52 -11.59
CA GLU A 148 13.19 7.16 -10.58
C GLU A 148 12.50 6.48 -9.40
N SER A 149 13.16 5.51 -8.75
CA SER A 149 12.55 4.86 -7.57
C SER A 149 12.51 5.84 -6.42
N THR A 150 11.31 6.18 -5.94
CA THR A 150 11.11 7.11 -4.82
C THR A 150 9.70 7.00 -4.26
N LYS A 151 9.49 7.58 -3.08
CA LYS A 151 8.18 7.86 -2.50
C LYS A 151 7.39 8.77 -3.44
N VAL A 152 6.16 8.37 -3.79
CA VAL A 152 5.25 9.18 -4.61
C VAL A 152 4.11 9.78 -3.80
N PHE A 153 3.72 9.15 -2.69
CA PHE A 153 2.70 9.68 -1.79
C PHE A 153 2.90 9.22 -0.35
N SER A 154 2.49 10.05 0.60
CA SER A 154 2.32 9.70 2.02
C SER A 154 1.08 10.40 2.58
N GLY A 155 0.29 9.71 3.39
CA GLY A 155 -0.98 10.18 3.91
C GLY A 155 -1.29 9.68 5.33
N GLY A 156 -2.27 10.33 5.95
CA GLY A 156 -2.72 10.05 7.31
C GLY A 156 -1.96 10.84 8.39
N SER A 157 -2.19 10.52 9.66
CA SER A 157 -1.61 11.23 10.81
C SER A 157 -0.11 10.97 10.98
N GLY A 158 0.34 9.72 10.75
CA GLY A 158 1.77 9.36 10.82
C GLY A 158 2.61 9.92 9.67
N LYS A 159 1.99 10.58 8.68
CA LYS A 159 2.66 11.21 7.53
C LYS A 159 3.75 12.18 7.95
N VAL A 160 3.50 13.01 8.97
CA VAL A 160 4.41 14.11 9.35
C VAL A 160 5.76 13.55 9.81
N GLU A 161 5.73 12.54 10.68
CA GLU A 161 6.95 11.86 11.15
C GLU A 161 7.64 11.11 9.99
N PHE A 162 6.88 10.38 9.18
CA PHE A 162 7.42 9.67 8.02
C PHE A 162 8.10 10.61 7.02
N ASP A 163 7.48 11.74 6.68
CA ASP A 163 8.05 12.70 5.74
C ASP A 163 9.28 13.42 6.30
N GLY A 164 9.30 13.69 7.61
CA GLY A 164 10.48 14.21 8.30
C GLY A 164 11.66 13.24 8.20
N ASN A 165 11.41 11.96 8.49
CA ASN A 165 12.41 10.91 8.34
C ASN A 165 12.84 10.76 6.86
N TRP A 166 11.89 10.66 5.93
CA TRP A 166 12.18 10.50 4.50
C TRP A 166 13.05 11.62 3.96
N SER A 167 12.80 12.87 4.37
CA SER A 167 13.60 14.02 3.96
C SER A 167 15.05 13.90 4.42
N HIS A 168 15.30 13.34 5.62
CA HIS A 168 16.65 13.04 6.08
C HIS A 168 17.29 11.90 5.25
N TRP A 169 16.56 10.80 5.07
CA TRP A 169 17.01 9.64 4.30
C TRP A 169 17.38 9.98 2.84
N ASP A 170 16.58 10.82 2.19
CA ASP A 170 16.78 11.25 0.80
C ASP A 170 18.01 12.17 0.65
N ASN A 171 18.32 12.97 1.67
CA ASN A 171 19.47 13.88 1.66
C ASN A 171 20.82 13.16 1.87
N VAL A 172 20.86 12.09 2.65
CA VAL A 172 22.11 11.42 3.07
C VAL A 172 22.75 10.57 1.96
N ARG A 173 22.03 10.29 0.84
CA ARG A 173 22.53 9.52 -0.32
C ARG A 173 23.28 8.21 0.06
N HIS A 174 22.69 7.47 1.00
CA HIS A 174 23.16 6.16 1.46
C HIS A 174 23.14 5.08 0.35
N ASN A 175 23.71 3.89 0.58
CA ASN A 175 23.84 2.83 -0.44
C ASN A 175 22.51 2.38 -1.08
N ASN A 176 21.37 2.60 -0.41
CA ASN A 176 20.03 2.31 -0.91
C ASN A 176 19.30 3.52 -1.51
N TYR A 177 19.99 4.65 -1.68
CA TYR A 177 19.43 5.86 -2.26
C TYR A 177 18.77 5.58 -3.61
N ARG A 178 17.56 6.14 -3.81
CA ARG A 178 16.72 5.92 -5.00
C ARG A 178 16.41 4.46 -5.30
N THR A 179 16.11 3.69 -4.26
CA THR A 179 15.58 2.33 -4.39
C THR A 179 14.22 2.22 -3.69
N SER A 180 13.40 1.26 -4.12
CA SER A 180 12.18 0.88 -3.40
C SER A 180 12.47 0.44 -1.96
N ARG A 181 13.66 -0.11 -1.70
CA ARG A 181 14.06 -0.59 -0.37
C ARG A 181 14.24 0.58 0.60
N ALA A 182 14.83 1.69 0.17
CA ALA A 182 14.97 2.88 1.03
C ALA A 182 13.62 3.39 1.54
N VAL A 183 12.58 3.40 0.70
CA VAL A 183 11.24 3.81 1.15
C VAL A 183 10.70 2.85 2.20
N TYR A 184 10.84 1.55 1.98
CA TYR A 184 10.42 0.53 2.95
C TYR A 184 11.19 0.61 4.27
N HIS A 185 12.51 0.77 4.23
CA HIS A 185 13.32 0.97 5.42
C HIS A 185 12.92 2.20 6.21
N CYS A 186 12.70 3.33 5.52
CA CYS A 186 12.20 4.54 6.17
C CYS A 186 10.84 4.31 6.82
N LEU A 187 9.95 3.53 6.19
CA LEU A 187 8.66 3.17 6.77
C LEU A 187 8.83 2.32 8.02
N GLU A 188 9.65 1.28 7.94
CA GLU A 188 9.91 0.34 9.04
C GLU A 188 10.53 1.05 10.26
N ASP A 189 11.56 1.87 10.03
CA ASP A 189 12.19 2.68 11.08
C ASP A 189 11.22 3.71 11.67
N THR A 190 10.38 4.31 10.82
CA THR A 190 9.33 5.22 11.28
C THR A 190 8.34 4.48 12.18
N LEU A 191 7.83 3.32 11.78
CA LEU A 191 6.85 2.56 12.58
C LEU A 191 7.42 2.08 13.91
N LYS A 192 8.72 1.73 13.97
CA LYS A 192 9.41 1.37 15.22
C LYS A 192 9.48 2.53 16.23
N LYS A 193 9.55 3.77 15.75
CA LYS A 193 9.83 4.97 16.56
C LYS A 193 8.66 5.96 16.61
N ILE A 194 7.55 5.64 15.95
CA ILE A 194 6.42 6.55 15.74
C ILE A 194 5.86 7.03 17.09
N LYS A 195 5.61 8.34 17.19
CA LYS A 195 5.00 8.96 18.38
C LYS A 195 3.51 9.15 18.22
N ASP A 196 3.00 9.24 16.99
CA ASP A 196 1.56 9.25 16.70
C ASP A 196 0.88 8.00 17.29
N PRO A 197 0.02 8.13 18.32
CA PRO A 197 -0.59 6.99 19.00
C PRO A 197 -1.54 6.19 18.10
N SER A 198 -1.93 6.78 16.98
CA SER A 198 -2.89 6.22 16.03
C SER A 198 -2.26 5.54 14.81
N THR A 199 -0.93 5.44 14.80
CA THR A 199 -0.16 4.75 13.79
C THR A 199 0.72 3.71 14.48
N GLY A 200 0.77 2.49 13.97
CA GLY A 200 1.66 1.47 14.51
C GLY A 200 1.26 0.04 14.16
N GLY A 201 1.85 -0.91 14.89
CA GLY A 201 1.74 -2.32 14.52
C GLY A 201 2.63 -2.68 13.35
N MET A 202 2.44 -3.88 12.79
CA MET A 202 3.29 -4.41 11.73
C MET A 202 2.89 -3.82 10.37
N PRO A 203 3.86 -3.49 9.50
CA PRO A 203 3.56 -3.00 8.16
C PRO A 203 2.78 -4.03 7.34
N GLN A 204 1.93 -3.51 6.45
CA GLN A 204 1.18 -4.25 5.44
C GLN A 204 1.58 -3.73 4.07
N ILE A 205 1.74 -4.60 3.07
CA ILE A 205 2.20 -4.18 1.74
C ILE A 205 1.44 -4.94 0.66
N VAL A 206 0.99 -4.19 -0.35
CA VAL A 206 0.55 -4.71 -1.63
C VAL A 206 1.34 -4.06 -2.75
N GLY A 207 1.41 -4.71 -3.91
CA GLY A 207 2.09 -4.12 -5.04
C GLY A 207 1.74 -4.74 -6.37
N LEU A 208 2.05 -3.99 -7.42
CA LEU A 208 1.93 -4.38 -8.81
C LEU A 208 3.32 -4.53 -9.39
N TYR A 209 3.56 -5.63 -10.11
CA TYR A 209 4.69 -5.78 -11.02
C TYR A 209 4.22 -5.60 -12.45
N ARG A 210 5.16 -5.56 -13.40
CA ARG A 210 4.86 -5.48 -14.85
C ARG A 210 3.99 -6.63 -15.37
N ILE A 211 3.90 -7.74 -14.62
CA ILE A 211 3.15 -8.95 -15.00
C ILE A 211 2.33 -9.44 -13.79
N GLY A 212 1.13 -9.94 -14.10
CA GLY A 212 0.21 -10.53 -13.13
C GLY A 212 -0.73 -9.52 -12.46
N SER A 213 -1.62 -10.02 -11.63
CA SER A 213 -2.52 -9.22 -10.79
C SER A 213 -1.79 -8.64 -9.58
N SER A 214 -2.56 -8.11 -8.61
CA SER A 214 -2.00 -7.63 -7.36
C SER A 214 -1.24 -8.72 -6.59
N ARG A 215 -0.21 -8.29 -5.87
CA ARG A 215 0.57 -9.11 -4.96
C ARG A 215 0.40 -8.60 -3.54
N LEU A 216 -0.06 -9.49 -2.67
CA LEU A 216 0.06 -9.33 -1.22
C LEU A 216 1.44 -9.83 -0.80
N PHE A 217 2.16 -9.04 -0.01
CA PHE A 217 3.45 -9.45 0.55
C PHE A 217 3.29 -9.83 2.03
N GLY A 218 3.82 -10.99 2.39
CA GLY A 218 4.02 -11.37 3.78
C GLY A 218 5.27 -10.70 4.34
N ILE A 219 5.26 -10.36 5.63
CA ILE A 219 6.39 -9.73 6.31
C ILE A 219 7.02 -10.71 7.29
N ILE A 220 8.34 -10.84 7.24
CA ILE A 220 9.15 -11.54 8.23
C ILE A 220 9.77 -10.50 9.16
N HIS A 221 9.51 -10.62 10.45
CA HIS A 221 10.08 -9.75 11.48
C HIS A 221 10.41 -10.60 12.71
N GLU A 222 11.63 -10.49 13.22
CA GLU A 222 12.11 -11.29 14.36
C GLU A 222 11.80 -12.79 14.24
N SER A 223 12.03 -13.36 13.05
CA SER A 223 11.74 -14.76 12.70
C SER A 223 10.24 -15.16 12.76
N LYS A 224 9.33 -14.20 12.86
CA LYS A 224 7.87 -14.41 12.83
C LYS A 224 7.29 -13.94 11.51
N ARG A 225 6.19 -14.58 11.11
CA ARG A 225 5.47 -14.34 9.85
C ARG A 225 4.24 -13.48 10.10
N PHE A 226 4.05 -12.42 9.33
CA PHE A 226 2.91 -11.52 9.44
C PHE A 226 2.22 -11.31 8.07
N ILE A 227 0.90 -11.33 8.08
CA ILE A 227 0.05 -10.93 6.95
C ILE A 227 -0.98 -9.93 7.47
N TYR A 228 -1.13 -8.80 6.79
CA TYR A 228 -1.97 -7.68 7.26
C TYR A 228 -1.69 -7.31 8.73
N GLY A 229 -0.44 -7.39 9.14
CA GLY A 229 0.01 -7.11 10.51
C GLY A 229 -0.39 -8.14 11.57
N LYS A 230 -1.12 -9.21 11.22
CA LYS A 230 -1.43 -10.33 12.10
C LYS A 230 -0.39 -11.43 11.95
N GLN A 231 0.08 -11.98 13.06
CA GLN A 231 0.98 -13.12 13.04
C GLN A 231 0.27 -14.34 12.43
N VAL A 232 0.95 -15.01 11.52
CA VAL A 232 0.49 -16.24 10.87
C VAL A 232 0.83 -17.43 11.76
N ALA A 233 -0.07 -18.41 11.81
CA ALA A 233 0.14 -19.66 12.55
C ALA A 233 1.36 -20.42 12.01
N GLU A 234 2.06 -21.13 12.89
CA GLU A 234 3.33 -21.77 12.53
C GLU A 234 3.16 -22.86 11.46
N ASP A 235 2.04 -23.56 11.49
CA ASP A 235 1.63 -24.66 10.60
C ASP A 235 0.93 -24.20 9.32
N ALA A 236 0.74 -22.90 9.12
CA ALA A 236 0.08 -22.38 7.92
C ALA A 236 0.89 -22.66 6.65
N THR A 237 0.19 -22.87 5.53
CA THR A 237 0.82 -22.94 4.20
C THR A 237 1.27 -21.54 3.76
N VAL A 238 2.57 -21.36 3.56
CA VAL A 238 3.18 -20.03 3.32
C VAL A 238 3.84 -19.85 1.96
N GLN A 239 3.96 -20.92 1.17
CA GLN A 239 4.63 -20.88 -0.14
C GLN A 239 3.85 -20.10 -1.21
N ASN A 240 2.55 -19.89 -1.00
CA ASN A 240 1.65 -19.22 -1.96
C ASN A 240 1.80 -17.69 -1.98
N LEU A 241 2.62 -17.13 -1.09
CA LEU A 241 2.84 -15.69 -0.97
C LEU A 241 4.33 -15.38 -1.08
N GLU A 242 4.63 -14.17 -1.56
CA GLU A 242 5.98 -13.66 -1.52
C GLU A 242 6.25 -13.01 -0.15
N TRP A 243 7.40 -13.34 0.45
CA TRP A 243 7.76 -12.86 1.78
C TRP A 243 8.95 -11.91 1.74
N ARG A 244 8.87 -10.84 2.53
CA ARG A 244 9.88 -9.79 2.64
C ARG A 244 10.35 -9.65 4.09
N ASN A 245 11.65 -9.50 4.32
CA ASN A 245 12.19 -9.12 5.63
C ASN A 245 12.16 -7.60 5.83
N GLU A 246 12.64 -7.14 6.99
CA GLU A 246 12.91 -5.73 7.34
C GLU A 246 13.80 -4.98 6.34
N ASN A 247 14.59 -5.70 5.52
CA ASN A 247 15.40 -5.13 4.45
C ASN A 247 14.71 -5.11 3.08
N PHE A 248 13.42 -5.45 3.03
CA PHE A 248 12.64 -5.65 1.82
C PHE A 248 13.27 -6.67 0.85
N GLU A 249 14.07 -7.60 1.34
CA GLU A 249 14.66 -8.69 0.57
C GLU A 249 13.67 -9.85 0.48
N ARG A 250 13.70 -10.61 -0.62
CA ARG A 250 12.86 -11.81 -0.77
C ARG A 250 13.41 -12.91 0.13
N VAL A 251 12.56 -13.48 0.96
CA VAL A 251 12.92 -14.51 1.94
C VAL A 251 12.10 -15.77 1.71
N ASN A 252 12.74 -16.94 1.82
CA ASN A 252 12.04 -18.21 1.84
C ASN A 252 11.31 -18.34 3.20
N PRO A 253 9.97 -18.48 3.23
CA PRO A 253 9.21 -18.41 4.48
C PRO A 253 9.35 -19.63 5.40
N GLU A 254 9.91 -20.74 4.91
CA GLU A 254 10.15 -21.96 5.71
C GLU A 254 11.51 -21.92 6.40
N THR A 255 12.53 -21.51 5.64
CA THR A 255 13.92 -21.45 6.15
C THR A 255 14.26 -20.13 6.80
N LEU A 256 13.45 -19.08 6.54
CA LEU A 256 13.68 -17.69 6.91
C LEU A 256 14.98 -17.09 6.35
N LYS A 257 15.59 -17.79 5.38
CA LYS A 257 16.80 -17.35 4.69
C LYS A 257 16.43 -16.56 3.44
N ILE A 258 17.29 -15.60 3.10
CA ILE A 258 17.22 -14.85 1.84
C ILE A 258 17.20 -15.86 0.68
N PHE A 259 16.28 -15.67 -0.28
CA PHE A 259 16.18 -16.53 -1.46
C PHE A 259 17.52 -16.57 -2.23
N GLU A 260 17.87 -17.74 -2.75
CA GLU A 260 19.04 -17.90 -3.60
C GLU A 260 18.90 -17.00 -4.85
N GLY A 261 19.89 -16.15 -5.11
CA GLY A 261 19.86 -15.14 -6.18
C GLY A 261 19.11 -13.84 -5.84
N ALA A 262 18.54 -13.67 -4.64
CA ALA A 262 18.03 -12.38 -4.21
C ALA A 262 19.19 -11.38 -3.99
N GLN A 263 19.02 -10.16 -4.47
CA GLN A 263 20.00 -9.09 -4.29
C GLN A 263 20.17 -8.77 -2.80
N ARG A 264 21.32 -9.16 -2.24
CA ARG A 264 21.71 -8.91 -0.84
C ARG A 264 22.08 -7.44 -0.63
N GLN A 265 21.80 -6.94 0.56
CA GLN A 265 22.30 -5.65 1.03
C GLN A 265 23.71 -5.79 1.64
N PRO A 266 24.62 -4.81 1.45
CA PRO A 266 25.81 -4.71 2.28
C PRO A 266 25.37 -4.36 3.71
N SER A 267 25.85 -5.18 4.66
CA SER A 267 25.72 -4.96 6.11
C SER A 267 26.48 -3.72 6.56
#